data_AF-A0A7S1RV23-F1
#
_entry.id   AF-A0A7S1RV23-F1
#
_cell.length_a   1.000
_cell.length_b   1.000
_cell.length_c   1.000
_cell.angle_alpha   90.00
_cell.angle_beta   90.00
_cell.angle_gamma   90.00
#
_symmetry.space_group_name_H-M   'P 1'
#
loop_
_entity.id
_entity.type
_entity.pdbx_description
1 polymer ?
#
loop_
_entity_poly.entity_id
_entity_poly.type
_entity_poly.pdbx_seq_one_letter_code
_entity_poly.pdbx_strand_id
1 'polypeptide(L)'
;VKDNNYLGKFTLKDLPQTLRGVPKIKVTFRIDTDGILEVTAEDMKSHQKSEIHITNEKGRLTQAQIDKMLEEAETNREFDDLARGEMVAKEALRQYMARTRKAMDDIDEAKIARRDRERLEKKLEEV
;
A
#
# COMPACT_ATOMS: atom_id res chain seq x y z
N VAL A 1 2.62 -4.91 8.77
CA VAL A 1 2.74 -6.34 8.41
C VAL A 1 3.59 -6.99 9.49
N LYS A 2 2.95 -7.44 10.57
CA LYS A 2 3.65 -7.95 11.76
C LYS A 2 3.68 -9.49 11.78
N ASP A 3 2.78 -10.09 11.02
CA ASP A 3 2.44 -11.52 11.09
C ASP A 3 3.00 -12.33 9.91
N ASN A 4 3.59 -11.65 8.91
CA ASN A 4 4.26 -12.32 7.78
C ASN A 4 5.78 -12.30 7.93
N ASN A 5 6.41 -13.34 7.38
CA ASN A 5 7.86 -13.42 7.29
C ASN A 5 8.42 -12.43 6.25
N TYR A 6 9.27 -11.53 6.70
CA TYR A 6 9.93 -10.57 5.82
C TYR A 6 11.02 -11.25 4.98
N LEU A 7 10.86 -11.18 3.65
CA LEU A 7 11.78 -11.83 2.71
C LEU A 7 12.84 -10.87 2.16
N GLY A 8 12.49 -9.60 1.98
CA GLY A 8 13.38 -8.57 1.43
C GLY A 8 12.66 -7.28 1.10
N LYS A 9 13.43 -6.23 0.83
CA LYS A 9 12.94 -4.92 0.37
C LYS A 9 13.92 -4.37 -0.65
N PHE A 10 13.36 -3.80 -1.69
CA PHE A 10 14.10 -3.05 -2.69
C PHE A 10 13.37 -1.74 -2.96
N THR A 11 14.07 -0.79 -3.58
CA THR A 11 13.56 0.55 -3.84
C THR A 11 13.75 0.86 -5.31
N LEU A 12 12.65 1.07 -6.02
CA LEU A 12 12.66 1.66 -7.36
C LEU A 12 12.92 3.16 -7.22
N LYS A 13 14.09 3.63 -7.66
CA LYS A 13 14.51 5.03 -7.61
C LYS A 13 14.27 5.73 -8.95
N ASP A 14 14.44 7.05 -8.97
CA ASP A 14 14.49 7.91 -10.15
C ASP A 14 13.21 7.97 -11.00
N LEU A 15 12.06 7.70 -10.37
CA LEU A 15 10.76 7.85 -11.00
C LEU A 15 10.48 9.31 -11.39
N PRO A 16 9.96 9.58 -12.60
CA PRO A 16 9.54 10.92 -13.00
C PRO A 16 8.52 11.49 -12.01
N GLN A 17 8.70 12.75 -11.60
CA GLN A 17 7.69 13.43 -10.78
C GLN A 17 6.40 13.55 -11.59
N THR A 18 5.32 12.97 -11.06
CA THR A 18 4.00 13.01 -11.69
C THR A 18 2.94 13.09 -10.61
N LEU A 19 1.71 13.45 -11.00
CA LEU A 19 0.57 13.50 -10.10
C LEU A 19 0.35 12.14 -9.43
N ARG A 20 -0.05 12.18 -8.16
CA ARG A 20 -0.37 10.99 -7.37
C ARG A 20 -1.44 10.15 -8.09
N GLY A 21 -1.19 8.85 -8.22
CA GLY A 21 -2.10 7.91 -8.89
C GLY A 21 -1.91 7.75 -10.39
N VAL A 22 -0.99 8.51 -11.02
CA VAL A 22 -0.63 8.36 -12.44
C VAL A 22 0.45 7.30 -12.69
N PRO A 23 1.52 7.13 -11.87
CA PRO A 23 2.51 6.10 -12.11
C PRO A 23 1.87 4.71 -12.13
N LYS A 24 2.15 3.93 -13.17
CA LYS A 24 1.74 2.53 -13.27
C LYS A 24 2.98 1.66 -13.09
N ILE A 25 3.14 1.13 -11.89
CA ILE A 25 4.25 0.22 -11.57
C ILE A 25 3.76 -1.22 -11.77
N LYS A 26 4.44 -1.96 -12.64
CA LYS A 26 4.24 -3.39 -12.83
C LYS A 26 5.22 -4.14 -11.93
N VAL A 27 4.70 -4.91 -10.99
CA VAL A 27 5.51 -5.81 -10.15
C VAL A 27 5.33 -7.23 -10.64
N THR A 28 6.43 -7.91 -10.97
CA THR A 28 6.45 -9.29 -11.44
C THR A 28 7.19 -10.14 -10.41
N PHE A 29 6.57 -11.25 -10.01
CA PHE A 29 7.16 -12.24 -9.11
C PHE A 29 7.45 -13.50 -9.91
N ARG A 30 8.71 -13.93 -9.93
CA ARG A 30 9.18 -15.13 -10.62
C ARG A 30 9.83 -16.07 -9.60
N ILE A 31 9.43 -17.33 -9.60
CA ILE A 31 10.06 -18.38 -8.79
C ILE A 31 10.69 -19.35 -9.77
N ASP A 32 11.98 -19.63 -9.60
CA ASP A 32 12.69 -20.62 -10.41
C ASP A 32 12.58 -22.04 -9.85
N THR A 33 13.17 -23.00 -10.56
CA THR A 33 13.20 -24.41 -10.16
C THR A 33 14.00 -24.68 -8.89
N ASP A 34 14.93 -23.80 -8.54
CA ASP A 34 15.75 -23.88 -7.33
C ASP A 34 15.08 -23.20 -6.12
N GLY A 35 13.92 -22.56 -6.33
CA GLY A 35 13.15 -21.85 -5.32
C GLY A 35 13.64 -20.43 -5.05
N ILE A 36 14.48 -19.85 -5.90
CA ILE A 36 14.88 -18.45 -5.81
C ILE A 36 13.72 -17.58 -6.30
N LEU A 37 13.29 -16.65 -5.45
CA LEU A 37 12.27 -15.67 -5.77
C LEU A 37 12.95 -14.41 -6.34
N GLU A 38 12.66 -14.11 -7.58
CA GLU A 38 13.00 -12.83 -8.20
C GLU A 38 11.76 -11.93 -8.20
N VAL A 39 11.94 -10.70 -7.71
CA VAL A 39 10.90 -9.68 -7.73
C VAL A 39 11.40 -8.49 -8.54
N THR A 40 10.72 -8.20 -9.64
CA THR A 40 11.03 -7.07 -10.54
C THR A 40 9.92 -6.04 -10.43
N ALA A 41 10.25 -4.77 -10.19
CA ALA A 41 9.33 -3.65 -10.37
C ALA A 41 9.77 -2.80 -11.56
N GLU A 42 8.83 -2.50 -12.47
CA GLU A 42 9.03 -1.67 -13.65
C GLU A 42 8.00 -0.53 -13.69
N ASP A 43 8.44 0.70 -13.90
CA ASP A 43 7.52 1.78 -14.28
C ASP A 43 7.17 1.67 -15.76
N MET A 44 5.89 1.48 -16.07
CA MET A 44 5.43 1.26 -17.44
C MET A 44 5.61 2.47 -18.36
N LYS A 45 5.88 3.66 -17.84
CA LYS A 45 6.09 4.88 -18.65
C LYS A 45 7.56 5.11 -18.97
N SER A 46 8.43 5.07 -17.96
CA SER A 46 9.87 5.30 -18.14
C SER A 46 10.64 4.02 -18.50
N HIS A 47 10.01 2.84 -18.38
CA HIS A 47 10.67 1.53 -18.46
C HIS A 47 11.83 1.33 -17.48
N GLN A 48 11.88 2.18 -16.45
CA GLN A 48 12.85 2.03 -15.39
C GLN A 48 12.48 0.84 -14.52
N LYS A 49 13.47 -0.03 -14.27
CA LYS A 49 13.30 -1.24 -13.50
C LYS A 49 14.27 -1.35 -12.33
N SER A 50 13.83 -2.02 -11.28
CA SER A 50 14.66 -2.46 -10.17
C SER A 50 14.22 -3.86 -9.78
N GLU A 51 15.18 -4.70 -9.41
CA GLU A 51 14.92 -6.10 -9.05
C GLU A 51 15.68 -6.51 -7.79
N ILE A 52 15.17 -7.55 -7.14
CA ILE A 52 15.82 -8.23 -6.03
C ILE A 52 15.70 -9.74 -6.24
N HIS A 53 16.78 -10.45 -5.93
CA HIS A 53 16.83 -11.90 -5.92
C HIS A 53 16.86 -12.36 -4.45
N ILE A 54 15.89 -13.18 -4.08
CA ILE A 54 15.75 -13.73 -2.74
C ILE A 54 15.95 -15.22 -2.85
N THR A 55 17.13 -15.67 -2.45
CA THR A 55 17.44 -17.11 -2.38
C THR A 55 16.69 -17.75 -1.24
N ASN A 56 16.04 -18.89 -1.51
CA ASN A 56 15.42 -19.69 -0.47
C ASN A 56 16.50 -20.47 0.28
N GLU A 57 16.73 -20.14 1.55
CA GLU A 57 17.58 -20.96 2.41
C GLU A 57 16.83 -22.27 2.69
N LYS A 58 17.42 -23.42 2.31
CA LYS A 58 16.86 -24.73 2.67
C LYS A 58 16.62 -24.79 4.17
N GLY A 59 15.37 -25.00 4.59
CA GLY A 59 14.99 -25.05 6.01
C GLY A 59 14.51 -23.72 6.61
N ARG A 60 14.25 -22.68 5.81
CA ARG A 60 13.71 -21.39 6.30
C ARG A 60 12.44 -21.54 7.14
N LEU A 61 11.60 -22.52 6.80
CA LEU A 61 10.45 -22.97 7.60
C LEU A 61 10.42 -24.49 7.61
N THR A 62 10.20 -25.07 8.77
CA THR A 62 9.90 -26.50 8.92
C THR A 62 8.44 -26.78 8.56
N GLN A 63 8.11 -28.02 8.21
CA GLN A 63 6.73 -28.41 7.90
C GLN A 63 5.78 -28.09 9.07
N ALA A 64 6.20 -28.36 10.31
CA ALA A 64 5.42 -28.03 11.50
C ALA A 64 5.16 -26.52 11.67
N GLN A 65 6.12 -25.66 11.28
CA GLN A 65 5.90 -24.21 11.28
C GLN A 65 4.93 -23.79 10.17
N ILE A 66 5.01 -24.41 9.00
CA ILE A 66 4.07 -24.15 7.89
C ILE A 66 2.64 -24.51 8.33
N ASP A 67 2.46 -25.70 8.90
CA ASP A 67 1.15 -26.18 9.34
C ASP A 67 0.57 -25.27 10.44
N LYS A 68 1.41 -24.87 11.40
CA LYS A 68 1.02 -23.91 12.44
C LYS A 68 0.62 -22.55 11.85
N MET A 69 1.37 -22.03 10.87
CA MET A 69 1.02 -20.77 10.21
C MET A 69 -0.31 -20.86 9.45
N LEU A 70 -0.63 -22.01 8.86
CA LEU A 70 -1.92 -22.25 8.21
C LEU A 70 -3.07 -22.26 9.22
N GLU A 71 -2.91 -22.95 10.35
CA GLU A 71 -3.91 -22.98 11.44
C GLU A 71 -4.13 -21.59 12.05
N GLU A 72 -3.06 -20.84 12.31
CA GLU A 72 -3.14 -19.46 12.80
C GLU A 72 -3.84 -18.54 11.79
N ALA A 73 -3.59 -18.70 10.49
CA ALA A 73 -4.24 -17.91 9.45
C ALA A 73 -5.75 -18.20 9.36
N GLU A 74 -6.18 -19.46 9.50
CA GLU A 74 -7.60 -19.80 9.52
C GLU A 74 -8.30 -19.26 10.77
N THR A 75 -7.67 -19.43 11.93
CA THR A 75 -8.24 -18.99 13.22
C THR A 75 -8.36 -17.47 13.31
N ASN A 76 -7.40 -16.73 12.76
CA ASN A 76 -7.37 -15.27 12.82
C ASN A 76 -8.11 -14.59 11.65
N ARG A 77 -8.65 -15.35 10.69
CA ARG A 77 -9.26 -14.81 9.47
C ARG A 77 -10.29 -13.71 9.74
N GLU A 78 -11.20 -13.94 10.69
CA GLU A 78 -12.27 -12.97 11.01
C GLU A 78 -11.71 -11.68 11.64
N PHE A 79 -10.70 -11.81 12.50
CA PHE A 79 -10.03 -10.67 13.11
C PHE A 79 -9.23 -9.87 12.08
N ASP A 80 -8.52 -10.56 11.18
CA ASP A 80 -7.78 -9.94 10.08
C ASP A 80 -8.71 -9.22 9.10
N ASP A 81 -9.89 -9.78 8.82
CA ASP A 81 -10.89 -9.14 7.97
C ASP A 81 -11.46 -7.87 8.63
N LEU A 82 -11.71 -7.89 9.94
CA LEU A 82 -12.13 -6.70 10.69
C LEU A 82 -11.04 -5.62 10.69
N ALA A 83 -9.80 -5.99 10.99
CA ALA A 83 -8.66 -5.07 11.00
C ALA A 83 -8.39 -4.49 9.60
N ARG A 84 -8.51 -5.31 8.55
CA ARG A 84 -8.45 -4.88 7.15
C ARG A 84 -9.57 -3.91 6.84
N GLY A 85 -10.79 -4.19 7.29
CA GLY A 85 -11.95 -3.32 7.14
C GLY A 85 -11.74 -1.94 7.77
N GLU A 86 -11.25 -1.90 9.02
CA GLU A 86 -10.92 -0.65 9.71
C GLU A 86 -9.84 0.15 8.95
N MET A 87 -8.76 -0.52 8.52
CA MET A 87 -7.69 0.11 7.75
C MET A 87 -8.21 0.69 6.43
N VAL A 88 -9.04 -0.06 5.70
CA VAL A 88 -9.64 0.38 4.44
C VAL A 88 -10.57 1.57 4.68
N ALA A 89 -11.41 1.54 5.72
CA ALA A 89 -12.29 2.65 6.06
C ALA A 89 -11.50 3.91 6.42
N LYS A 90 -10.44 3.77 7.23
CA LYS A 90 -9.54 4.87 7.60
C LYS A 90 -8.84 5.47 6.39
N GLU A 91 -8.37 4.63 5.46
CA GLU A 91 -7.73 5.10 4.24
C GLU A 91 -8.74 5.77 3.29
N ALA A 92 -9.95 5.24 3.18
CA ALA A 92 -11.04 5.86 2.42
C ALA A 92 -11.38 7.26 2.97
N LEU A 93 -11.44 7.40 4.30
CA LEU A 93 -11.66 8.68 4.96
C LEU A 93 -10.51 9.66 4.68
N ARG A 94 -9.26 9.22 4.81
CA ARG A 94 -8.09 10.05 4.47
C ARG A 94 -8.10 10.52 3.02
N GLN A 95 -8.44 9.64 2.09
CA GLN A 95 -8.56 10.00 0.68
C GLN A 95 -9.70 11.00 0.45
N TYR A 96 -10.83 10.83 1.12
CA TYR A 96 -11.95 11.79 1.06
C TYR A 96 -11.57 13.16 1.62
N MET A 97 -10.88 13.21 2.76
CA MET A 97 -10.37 14.46 3.34
C MET A 97 -9.39 15.16 2.40
N ALA A 98 -8.45 14.42 1.81
CA ALA A 98 -7.49 14.97 0.85
C ALA A 98 -8.19 15.52 -0.40
N ARG A 99 -9.22 14.85 -0.91
CA ARG A 99 -10.04 15.33 -2.04
C ARG A 99 -10.83 16.58 -1.67
N THR A 100 -11.44 16.61 -0.50
CA THR A 100 -12.20 17.77 0.00
C THR A 100 -11.28 18.98 0.17
N ARG A 101 -10.10 18.80 0.78
CA ARG A 101 -9.11 19.87 0.94
C ARG A 101 -8.67 20.43 -0.41
N LYS A 102 -8.33 19.55 -1.36
CA LYS A 102 -7.99 19.96 -2.73
C LYS A 102 -9.14 20.72 -3.40
N ALA A 103 -10.38 20.24 -3.27
CA ALA A 103 -11.53 20.92 -3.83
C ALA A 103 -11.75 22.32 -3.21
N MET A 104 -11.45 22.50 -1.92
CA MET A 104 -11.49 23.82 -1.27
C MET A 104 -10.40 24.76 -1.79
N ASP A 105 -9.19 24.23 -2.06
CA ASP A 105 -8.08 25.01 -2.62
C ASP A 105 -8.34 25.40 -4.09
N ASP A 106 -9.05 24.55 -4.85
CA ASP A 106 -9.39 24.79 -6.27
C ASP A 106 -10.61 25.72 -6.46
N ILE A 107 -11.43 25.95 -5.42
CA ILE A 107 -12.59 26.87 -5.47
C ILE A 107 -12.13 28.31 -5.24
N ASP A 108 -12.53 29.19 -6.15
CA ASP A 108 -12.36 30.63 -6.02
C ASP A 108 -13.06 31.13 -4.73
N GLU A 109 -12.34 31.85 -3.86
CA GLU A 109 -12.82 32.24 -2.52
C GLU A 109 -14.12 33.05 -2.56
N ALA A 110 -14.38 33.74 -3.68
CA ALA A 110 -15.61 34.48 -3.92
C ALA A 110 -16.87 33.60 -4.12
N LYS A 111 -16.70 32.29 -4.38
CA LYS A 111 -17.78 31.34 -4.66
C LYS A 111 -18.22 30.52 -3.45
N ILE A 112 -17.48 30.60 -2.34
CA ILE A 112 -17.83 29.92 -1.09
C ILE A 112 -17.96 30.94 0.04
N ALA A 113 -19.04 30.85 0.81
CA ALA A 113 -19.18 31.71 1.97
C ALA A 113 -18.07 31.40 2.98
N ARG A 114 -17.39 32.44 3.50
CA ARG A 114 -16.28 32.30 4.46
C ARG A 114 -16.66 31.39 5.64
N ARG A 115 -17.89 31.52 6.13
CA ARG A 115 -18.47 30.69 7.20
C ARG A 115 -18.50 29.19 6.86
N ASP A 116 -18.83 28.83 5.62
CA ASP A 116 -18.91 27.43 5.20
C ASP A 116 -17.50 26.84 5.01
N ARG A 117 -16.56 27.66 4.52
CA ARG A 117 -15.14 27.29 4.42
C ARG A 117 -14.53 27.01 5.80
N GLU A 118 -14.67 27.93 6.75
CA GLU A 118 -14.20 27.78 8.14
C GLU A 118 -14.81 26.52 8.80
N ARG A 119 -16.09 26.24 8.54
CA ARG A 119 -16.76 25.04 9.07
C ARG A 119 -16.23 23.75 8.46
N LEU A 120 -15.87 23.75 7.17
CA LEU A 120 -15.27 22.60 6.50
C LEU A 120 -13.84 22.34 6.98
N GLU A 121 -13.01 23.38 7.11
CA GLU A 121 -11.65 23.26 7.66
C GLU A 121 -11.67 22.69 9.09
N LYS A 122 -12.54 23.23 9.95
CA LYS A 122 -12.68 22.73 11.31
C LYS A 122 -13.07 21.25 11.35
N LYS A 123 -14.02 20.83 10.51
CA LYS A 123 -14.42 19.41 10.40
C LYS A 123 -13.33 18.51 9.84
N LEU A 124 -12.43 19.02 9.00
CA LEU A 124 -11.28 18.28 8.47
C LEU A 124 -10.15 18.15 9.49
N GLU A 125 -10.07 19.04 10.47
CA GLU A 125 -9.11 18.97 11.58
C GLU A 125 -9.59 18.11 12.75
N GLU A 126 -10.91 17.99 12.95
CA GLU A 126 -11.52 17.15 14.00
C GLU A 126 -11.39 15.63 13.74
N VAL A 127 -11.00 15.21 12.53
CA VAL A 127 -10.95 13.82 12.05
C VAL A 127 -9.51 13.32 11.91
#